data_AF-A0A9P0VSR1-F1
#
_entry.id   AF-A0A9P0VSR1-F1
#
_cell.length_a   1.000
_cell.length_b   1.000
_cell.length_c   1.000
_cell.angle_alpha   90.00
_cell.angle_beta   90.00
_cell.angle_gamma   90.00
#
_symmetry.space_group_name_H-M   'P 1'
#
loop_
_entity.id
_entity.type
_entity.pdbx_description
1 polymer ?
#
loop_
_entity_poly.entity_id
_entity_poly.type
_entity_poly.pdbx_seq_one_letter_code
_entity_poly.pdbx_strand_id
1 'polypeptide(L)' 'MSKELLLRIVIIDPERRIILHQDNASSHTAPKTRQYLTEENVELLDHPPYSPDVSPNFPEN' A
#
# COMPACT_ATOMS: atom_id res chain seq x y z
N MET A 1 -8.15 4.67 -1.18
CA MET A 1 -8.74 3.33 -1.33
C MET A 1 -9.78 3.16 -0.23
N SER A 2 -11.07 3.02 -0.55
CA SER A 2 -12.11 2.89 0.49
C SER A 2 -12.05 1.50 1.13
N LYS A 3 -12.33 1.40 2.44
CA LYS A 3 -12.35 0.14 3.20
C LYS A 3 -13.23 -0.94 2.54
N GLU A 4 -14.31 -0.51 1.89
CA GLU A 4 -15.26 -1.36 1.16
C GLU A 4 -14.61 -2.23 0.09
N LEU A 5 -13.61 -1.69 -0.64
CA LEU A 5 -12.95 -2.42 -1.72
C LEU A 5 -12.04 -3.51 -1.17
N LEU A 6 -11.33 -3.23 -0.06
CA LEU A 6 -10.49 -4.23 0.62
C LEU A 6 -11.34 -5.37 1.16
N LEU A 7 -12.45 -5.06 1.84
CA LEU A 7 -13.38 -6.07 2.35
C LEU A 7 -13.93 -6.96 1.23
N ARG A 8 -14.30 -6.36 0.09
CA ARG A 8 -14.79 -7.12 -1.07
C ARG A 8 -13.75 -8.11 -1.61
N ILE A 9 -12.47 -7.73 -1.66
CA ILE A 9 -11.40 -8.62 -2.14
C ILE A 9 -11.19 -9.78 -1.16
N VAL A 10 -11.15 -9.49 0.15
CA VAL A 10 -10.96 -10.51 1.20
C VAL A 10 -12.13 -11.50 1.27
N ILE A 11 -13.38 -11.07 1.04
CA ILE A 11 -14.54 -11.98 1.03
C ILE A 11 -14.48 -12.97 -0.14
N ILE A 12 -13.95 -12.55 -1.29
CA ILE A 12 -13.88 -13.38 -2.50
C ILE A 12 -12.77 -14.42 -2.39
N ASP A 13 -11.65 -14.07 -1.77
CA ASP A 13 -10.50 -14.95 -1.60
C ASP A 13 -9.84 -14.71 -0.23
N PRO A 14 -10.34 -15.37 0.83
CA PRO A 14 -9.93 -15.09 2.21
C PRO A 14 -8.48 -15.50 2.51
N GLU A 15 -7.90 -16.39 1.70
CA GLU A 15 -6.50 -16.82 1.83
C GLU A 15 -5.54 -15.88 1.10
N ARG A 16 -6.07 -14.92 0.32
CA ARG A 16 -5.25 -14.01 -0.46
C ARG A 16 -4.61 -12.95 0.43
N ARG A 17 -3.29 -13.04 0.57
CA ARG A 17 -2.47 -11.98 1.17
C ARG A 17 -2.51 -10.72 0.30
N ILE A 18 -2.88 -9.59 0.89
CA ILE A 18 -2.90 -8.27 0.25
C ILE A 18 -1.78 -7.42 0.86
N ILE A 19 -0.94 -6.86 0.00
CA ILE A 19 0.17 -5.98 0.39
C ILE A 19 0.01 -4.65 -0.33
N LEU A 20 0.09 -3.54 0.41
CA LEU A 20 0.01 -2.19 -0.13
C LEU A 20 1.39 -1.72 -0.59
N HIS A 21 1.52 -1.38 -1.87
CA HIS A 21 2.68 -0.70 -2.43
C HIS A 21 2.40 0.79 -2.58
N GLN A 22 3.22 1.64 -1.97
CA GLN A 22 3.15 3.10 -2.05
C GLN A 22 4.56 3.68 -2.15
N ASP A 23 4.69 4.88 -2.73
CA ASP A 23 5.94 5.60 -2.77
C ASP A 23 6.30 6.25 -1.41
N ASN A 24 7.47 6.88 -1.33
CA ASN A 24 7.97 7.53 -0.12
C ASN A 24 7.52 8.99 0.04
N ALA A 25 6.42 9.44 -0.59
CA ALA A 25 5.93 10.79 -0.42
C ALA A 25 5.66 11.13 1.07
N SER A 26 5.84 12.39 1.45
CA SER A 26 5.72 12.82 2.85
C SER A 26 4.34 12.58 3.46
N SER A 27 3.28 12.63 2.65
CA SER A 27 1.91 12.29 3.05
C SER A 27 1.72 10.80 3.36
N HIS A 28 2.40 9.92 2.64
CA HIS A 28 2.33 8.46 2.81
C HIS A 28 3.15 7.97 4.00
N THR A 29 4.24 8.68 4.31
CA THR A 29 5.16 8.37 5.42
C THR A 29 4.81 9.11 6.72
N ALA A 30 3.84 10.04 6.69
CA ALA A 30 3.42 10.82 7.85
C ALA A 30 3.00 9.93 9.03
N PRO A 31 3.25 10.34 10.29
CA PRO A 31 2.92 9.54 11.47
C PRO A 31 1.44 9.12 11.52
N LYS A 32 0.53 10.02 11.17
CA LYS A 32 -0.91 9.75 11.12
C LYS A 32 -1.27 8.65 10.10
N THR A 33 -0.62 8.67 8.94
CA THR A 33 -0.84 7.66 7.88
C THR A 33 -0.29 6.31 8.31
N ARG A 34 0.93 6.27 8.87
CA ARG A 34 1.53 5.04 9.40
C ARG A 34 0.70 4.43 10.53
N GLN A 35 0.24 5.26 11.46
CA GLN A 35 -0.62 4.81 12.54
C GLN A 35 -1.91 4.16 12.01
N TYR A 36 -2.59 4.82 11.08
CA TYR A 36 -3.81 4.27 10.47
C TYR A 36 -3.57 2.92 9.78
N LEU A 37 -2.47 2.78 9.03
CA LEU A 37 -2.16 1.52 8.34
C LEU A 37 -1.89 0.37 9.33
N THR A 38 -1.19 0.66 10.43
CA THR A 38 -0.97 -0.31 11.52
C THR A 38 -2.29 -0.71 12.19
N GLU A 39 -3.16 0.26 12.51
CA GLU A 39 -4.46 0.01 13.15
C GLU A 39 -5.37 -0.86 12.28
N GLU A 40 -5.30 -0.71 10.95
CA GLU A 40 -6.07 -1.50 9.99
C GLU A 40 -5.40 -2.82 9.59
N ASN A 41 -4.26 -3.18 10.21
CA ASN A 41 -3.46 -4.38 9.87
C ASN A 41 -3.09 -4.47 8.38
N VAL A 42 -2.82 -3.32 7.76
CA VAL A 42 -2.40 -3.27 6.36
C VAL A 42 -0.91 -3.55 6.27
N GLU A 43 -0.55 -4.61 5.55
CA GLU A 43 0.84 -4.90 5.25
C GLU A 43 1.36 -3.95 4.16
N LEU A 44 2.55 -3.39 4.39
CA LEU A 44 3.24 -2.52 3.46
C LEU A 44 4.40 -3.24 2.77
N LEU A 45 4.54 -3.05 1.46
CA LEU A 45 5.72 -3.43 0.71
C LEU A 45 6.80 -2.35 0.87
N ASP A 46 8.02 -2.76 1.22
CA ASP A 46 9.15 -1.84 1.29
C ASP A 46 9.42 -1.18 -0.07
N HIS A 47 9.58 0.15 -0.06
CA HIS A 47 9.86 0.95 -1.25
C HIS A 47 11.21 1.68 -1.10
N PRO A 48 12.20 1.42 -1.97
CA PRO A 48 13.49 2.10 -1.91
C PRO A 48 13.36 3.61 -2.17
N PRO A 49 14.18 4.46 -1.52
CA PRO A 49 14.17 5.90 -1.79
C PRO A 49 14.48 6.22 -3.26
N TYR A 50 13.74 7.18 -3.83
CA TYR A 50 13.99 7.74 -5.17
C TYR A 50 14.10 6.71 -6.30
N SER A 51 13.31 5.64 -6.24
CA SER A 51 13.28 4.58 -7.26
C SER A 51 11.97 4.64 -8.05
N PRO A 52 11.82 5.58 -9.00
CA PRO A 52 10.61 5.64 -9.84
C PRO A 52 10.47 4.39 -10.72
N ASP A 53 11.58 3.76 -11.10
CA ASP A 53 11.68 2.54 -11.91
C ASP A 53 10.98 1.32 -11.27
N VAL A 54 10.93 1.24 -9.94
CA VAL A 54 10.22 0.14 -9.25
C VAL A 54 8.73 0.42 -9.05
N SER A 55 8.23 1.59 -9.46
CA SER A 55 6.84 1.97 -9.30
C SER A 55 6.03 1.58 -10.54
N PRO A 56 4.94 0.79 -10.42
CA PRO A 56 4.16 0.34 -11.57
C PRO A 56 3.46 1.49 -12.33
N ASN A 57 3.42 2.67 -11.74
CA ASN A 57 2.83 3.87 -12.35
C ASN A 57 3.82 4.63 -13.26
N PHE A 58 5.11 4.25 -13.26
CA PHE A 58 6.12 4.81 -14.14
C PHE A 58 6.49 3.76 -15.20
N PRO A 59 6.31 4.05 -16.51
CA PRO A 59 6.78 3.15 -17.55
C PRO A 59 8.31 3.06 -17.53
N GLU A 60 8.85 1.84 -17.63
CA GLU A 60 10.26 1.63 -17.97
C GLU A 60 10.52 2.28 -19.35
N ASN A 61 11.60 3.07 -19.45
CA ASN A 61 12.03 3.69 -20.71
C ASN A 61 12.56 2.64 -21.70
#